data_AF-A0A6B0ZLG4-F1
#
_entry.id   AF-A0A6B0ZLG4-F1
#
_cell.length_a   1.000
_cell.length_b   1.000
_cell.length_c   1.000
_cell.angle_alpha   90.00
_cell.angle_beta   90.00
_cell.angle_gamma   90.00
#
_symmetry.space_group_name_H-M   'P 1'
#
loop_
_entity.id
_entity.type
_entity.pdbx_description
1 polymer ?
#
loop_
_entity_poly.entity_id
_entity_poly.type
_entity_poly.pdbx_seq_one_letter_code
_entity_poly.pdbx_strand_id
1 'polypeptide(L)'
;MVLGVASLADRLVFNSGDARDFECAIEELGGMLGFEAQRPELENGGGPDVLWAMGELKFLVIECKSEAADVVWKRNAAQISHSMNWFGDKYDTMCEATPILIHHSGIHADDAISPPGTRVIDDEHLAALRSSLMQFATSLADRAQFGDENGVAEILAFHDLTARSFVDRYSARPR
;
A
#
# COMPACT_ATOMS: atom_id res chain seq x y z
N MET A 1 -0.61 12.84 17.11
CA MET A 1 0.08 12.53 15.84
C MET A 1 1.08 11.39 15.99
N VAL A 2 2.17 11.52 16.76
CA VAL A 2 3.15 10.42 16.96
C VAL A 2 2.49 9.10 17.40
N LEU A 3 1.56 9.18 18.34
CA LEU A 3 0.78 8.01 18.80
C LEU A 3 -0.10 7.39 17.70
N GLY A 4 -0.60 8.19 16.76
CA GLY A 4 -1.42 7.71 15.65
C GLY A 4 -0.58 6.97 14.60
N VAL A 5 0.59 7.52 14.25
CA VAL A 5 1.53 6.86 13.33
C VAL A 5 2.08 5.56 13.93
N ALA A 6 2.44 5.56 15.21
CA ALA A 6 2.88 4.35 15.90
C ALA A 6 1.78 3.28 15.93
N SER A 7 0.55 3.66 16.30
CA SER A 7 -0.59 2.75 16.30
C SER A 7 -0.88 2.16 14.92
N LEU A 8 -0.70 2.96 13.86
CA LEU A 8 -0.86 2.47 12.49
C LEU A 8 0.25 1.48 12.12
N ALA A 9 1.51 1.83 12.41
CA ALA A 9 2.65 0.97 12.13
C ALA A 9 2.58 -0.38 12.86
N ASP A 10 1.95 -0.43 14.04
CA ASP A 10 1.73 -1.67 14.79
C ASP A 10 0.67 -2.59 14.17
N ARG A 11 -0.28 -2.04 13.40
CA ARG A 11 -1.30 -2.82 12.66
C ARG A 11 -0.78 -3.33 11.31
N LEU A 12 0.26 -2.72 10.77
CA LEU A 12 0.91 -3.13 9.53
C LEU A 12 1.88 -4.31 9.74
N VAL A 13 1.40 -5.36 10.40
CA VAL A 13 2.17 -6.58 10.69
C VAL A 13 1.38 -7.77 10.18
N PHE A 14 2.02 -8.62 9.39
CA PHE A 14 1.39 -9.85 8.94
C PHE A 14 1.10 -10.81 10.11
N ASN A 15 0.09 -11.68 9.97
CA ASN A 15 -0.41 -12.61 11.00
C ASN A 15 -0.78 -11.99 12.36
N SER A 16 -1.07 -10.69 12.41
CA SER A 16 -1.37 -10.00 13.67
C SER A 16 -2.83 -10.10 14.11
N GLY A 17 -3.74 -10.57 13.25
CA GLY A 17 -5.17 -10.68 13.56
C GLY A 17 -6.07 -10.72 12.32
N ASP A 18 -7.15 -9.94 12.36
CA ASP A 18 -8.18 -9.87 11.32
C ASP A 18 -7.64 -9.23 10.03
N ALA A 19 -7.77 -9.92 8.89
CA ALA A 19 -7.42 -9.38 7.57
C ALA A 19 -8.10 -8.03 7.29
N ARG A 20 -9.34 -7.83 7.77
CA ARG A 20 -10.06 -6.57 7.60
C ARG A 20 -9.45 -5.41 8.38
N ASP A 21 -8.80 -5.68 9.50
CA ASP A 21 -8.07 -4.64 10.24
C ASP A 21 -6.80 -4.25 9.50
N PHE A 22 -6.10 -5.22 8.91
CA PHE A 22 -4.93 -4.95 8.08
C PHE A 22 -5.30 -4.12 6.83
N GLU A 23 -6.37 -4.46 6.13
CA GLU A 23 -6.89 -3.68 5.01
C GLU A 23 -7.27 -2.25 5.43
N CYS A 24 -7.92 -2.10 6.59
CA CYS A 24 -8.24 -0.79 7.17
C CYS A 24 -6.97 0.02 7.48
N ALA A 25 -5.93 -0.62 8.03
CA ALA A 25 -4.65 0.04 8.27
C ALA A 25 -3.97 0.49 6.96
N ILE A 26 -4.10 -0.28 5.87
CA ILE A 26 -3.59 0.14 4.55
C ILE A 26 -4.42 1.32 4.00
N GLU A 27 -5.73 1.34 4.17
CA GLU A 27 -6.55 2.51 3.81
C GLU A 27 -6.15 3.77 4.61
N GLU A 28 -6.07 3.65 5.94
CA GLU A 28 -5.65 4.74 6.84
C GLU A 28 -4.25 5.26 6.52
N LEU A 29 -3.34 4.37 6.12
CA LEU A 29 -2.00 4.75 5.67
C LEU A 29 -2.07 5.66 4.45
N GLY A 30 -2.88 5.32 3.44
CA GLY A 30 -3.05 6.16 2.26
C GLY A 30 -3.50 7.58 2.64
N GLY A 31 -4.54 7.67 3.49
CA GLY A 31 -5.04 8.95 4.01
C GLY A 31 -4.00 9.73 4.83
N MET A 32 -3.21 9.04 5.66
CA MET A 32 -2.13 9.66 6.45
C MET A 32 -1.03 10.27 5.57
N LEU A 33 -0.73 9.64 4.44
CA LEU A 33 0.26 10.13 3.47
C LEU A 33 -0.30 11.22 2.54
N GLY A 34 -1.58 11.58 2.68
CA GLY A 34 -2.24 12.61 1.89
C GLY A 34 -2.85 12.11 0.58
N PHE A 35 -3.00 10.79 0.41
CA PHE A 35 -3.69 10.19 -0.73
C PHE A 35 -5.18 10.02 -0.43
N GLU A 36 -6.02 10.03 -1.48
CA GLU A 36 -7.38 9.54 -1.32
C GLU A 36 -7.34 8.01 -1.28
N ALA A 37 -7.94 7.40 -0.27
CA ALA A 37 -7.96 5.96 -0.08
C ALA A 37 -9.38 5.47 0.18
N GLN A 38 -9.70 4.28 -0.31
CA GLN A 38 -11.01 3.64 -0.16
C GLN A 38 -10.87 2.11 -0.15
N ARG A 39 -11.92 1.39 0.28
CA ARG A 39 -11.98 -0.08 0.29
C ARG A 39 -13.14 -0.59 -0.58
N PRO A 40 -12.98 -0.64 -1.91
CA PRO A 40 -14.07 -0.94 -2.84
C PRO A 40 -14.77 -2.27 -2.58
N GLU A 41 -14.01 -3.33 -2.26
CA GLU A 41 -14.59 -4.64 -1.95
C GLU A 41 -15.54 -4.57 -0.74
N LEU A 42 -15.14 -3.87 0.34
CA LEU A 42 -15.97 -3.71 1.52
C LEU A 42 -17.18 -2.79 1.28
N GLU A 43 -16.97 -1.68 0.57
CA GLU A 43 -17.98 -0.64 0.37
C GLU A 43 -19.02 -1.01 -0.68
N ASN A 44 -18.60 -1.70 -1.74
CA ASN A 44 -19.41 -1.92 -2.94
C ASN A 44 -19.58 -3.40 -3.31
N GLY A 45 -18.94 -4.32 -2.58
CA GLY A 45 -18.99 -5.77 -2.84
C GLY A 45 -18.25 -6.20 -4.11
N GLY A 46 -17.28 -5.39 -4.55
CA GLY A 46 -16.45 -5.69 -5.71
C GLY A 46 -15.28 -4.71 -5.86
N GLY A 47 -14.13 -5.21 -6.30
CA GLY A 47 -12.94 -4.43 -6.61
C GLY A 47 -11.73 -4.88 -5.78
N PRO A 48 -10.70 -4.04 -5.66
CA PRO A 48 -9.58 -4.35 -4.78
C PRO A 48 -9.97 -4.28 -3.30
N ASP A 49 -9.14 -4.93 -2.46
CA ASP A 49 -9.20 -4.77 -1.01
C ASP A 49 -9.01 -3.30 -0.60
N VAL A 50 -8.04 -2.60 -1.23
CA VAL A 50 -7.78 -1.16 -1.05
C VAL A 50 -7.44 -0.49 -2.39
N LEU A 51 -7.91 0.74 -2.60
CA LEU A 51 -7.51 1.60 -3.72
C LEU A 51 -6.96 2.92 -3.19
N TRP A 52 -5.78 3.34 -3.67
CA TRP A 52 -5.25 4.68 -3.40
C TRP A 52 -5.20 5.50 -4.70
N ALA A 53 -5.63 6.77 -4.64
CA ALA A 53 -5.40 7.77 -5.68
C ALA A 53 -4.21 8.64 -5.29
N MET A 54 -3.13 8.54 -6.08
CA MET A 54 -1.83 9.14 -5.79
C MET A 54 -1.65 10.54 -6.39
N GLY A 55 -2.70 11.08 -7.02
CA GLY A 55 -2.65 12.29 -7.85
C GLY A 55 -2.25 11.99 -9.30
N GLU A 56 -2.38 13.01 -10.17
CA GLU A 56 -2.01 12.90 -11.60
C GLU A 56 -2.67 11.73 -12.35
N LEU A 57 -3.91 11.36 -11.98
CA LEU A 57 -4.63 10.19 -12.51
C LEU A 57 -3.89 8.85 -12.30
N LYS A 58 -2.99 8.78 -11.32
CA LYS A 58 -2.27 7.56 -10.94
C LYS A 58 -2.88 6.92 -9.71
N PHE A 59 -2.99 5.61 -9.73
CA PHE A 59 -3.64 4.82 -8.71
C PHE A 59 -2.80 3.61 -8.30
N LEU A 60 -2.97 3.18 -7.05
CA LEU A 60 -2.54 1.87 -6.58
C LEU A 60 -3.78 0.99 -6.37
N VAL A 61 -3.81 -0.16 -7.04
CA VAL A 61 -4.83 -1.20 -6.86
C VAL A 61 -4.22 -2.26 -5.98
N ILE A 62 -4.70 -2.40 -4.74
CA ILE A 62 -3.99 -3.13 -3.69
C ILE A 62 -4.80 -4.34 -3.24
N GLU A 63 -4.15 -5.50 -3.28
CA GLU A 63 -4.64 -6.76 -2.69
C GLU A 63 -3.81 -7.09 -1.45
N CYS A 64 -4.49 -7.26 -0.31
CA CYS A 64 -3.87 -7.59 0.96
C CYS A 64 -4.00 -9.09 1.22
N LYS A 65 -2.86 -9.77 1.42
CA LYS A 65 -2.79 -11.16 1.87
C LYS A 65 -1.98 -11.18 3.16
N SER A 66 -2.66 -10.81 4.25
CA SER A 66 -2.06 -10.61 5.57
C SER A 66 -1.68 -11.92 6.28
N GLU A 67 -2.19 -13.07 5.81
CA GLU A 67 -1.85 -14.39 6.34
C GLU A 67 -0.55 -14.96 5.76
N ALA A 68 0.22 -15.65 6.58
CA ALA A 68 1.47 -16.30 6.21
C ALA A 68 1.26 -17.42 5.19
N ALA A 69 1.86 -17.21 4.03
CA ALA A 69 2.12 -18.23 3.04
C ALA A 69 3.53 -18.04 2.47
N ASP A 70 4.23 -19.15 2.24
CA ASP A 70 5.62 -19.14 1.78
C ASP A 70 5.77 -18.64 0.33
N VAL A 71 4.70 -18.71 -0.45
CA VAL A 71 4.67 -18.32 -1.87
C VAL A 71 3.34 -17.65 -2.22
N VAL A 72 3.38 -16.78 -3.21
CA VAL A 72 2.18 -16.23 -3.86
C VAL A 72 1.58 -17.31 -4.76
N TRP A 73 0.38 -17.77 -4.41
CA TRP A 73 -0.31 -18.79 -5.18
C TRP A 73 -1.09 -18.18 -6.35
N LYS A 74 -1.42 -19.03 -7.34
CA LYS A 74 -2.25 -18.65 -8.49
C LYS A 74 -3.54 -17.94 -8.12
N ARG A 75 -4.19 -18.31 -7.01
CA ARG A 75 -5.40 -17.64 -6.52
C ARG A 75 -5.14 -16.17 -6.15
N ASN A 76 -3.98 -15.85 -5.60
CA ASN A 76 -3.62 -14.48 -5.22
C ASN A 76 -3.36 -13.63 -6.48
N ALA A 77 -2.62 -14.20 -7.45
CA ALA A 77 -2.40 -13.57 -8.76
C ALA A 77 -3.72 -13.35 -9.53
N ALA A 78 -4.67 -14.28 -9.41
CA ALA A 78 -6.00 -14.14 -10.00
C ALA A 78 -6.82 -13.03 -9.34
N GLN A 79 -6.71 -12.84 -8.01
CA GLN A 79 -7.39 -11.74 -7.31
C GLN A 79 -6.89 -10.38 -7.81
N ILE A 80 -5.58 -10.14 -7.84
CA ILE A 80 -5.06 -8.86 -8.34
C ILE A 80 -5.38 -8.63 -9.82
N SER A 81 -5.45 -9.70 -10.63
CA SER A 81 -5.92 -9.60 -12.02
C SER A 81 -7.38 -9.17 -12.12
N HIS A 82 -8.25 -9.72 -11.26
CA HIS A 82 -9.65 -9.33 -11.19
C HIS A 82 -9.80 -7.86 -10.79
N SER A 83 -9.04 -7.41 -9.79
CA SER A 83 -9.09 -6.03 -9.30
C SER A 83 -8.57 -5.02 -10.32
N MET A 84 -7.58 -5.38 -11.14
CA MET A 84 -7.14 -4.57 -12.27
C MET A 84 -8.18 -4.47 -13.39
N ASN A 85 -8.91 -5.56 -13.68
CA ASN A 85 -10.02 -5.51 -14.63
C ASN A 85 -11.15 -4.61 -14.13
N TRP A 86 -11.52 -4.76 -12.85
CA TRP A 86 -12.50 -3.87 -12.21
C TRP A 86 -12.08 -2.41 -12.31
N PHE A 87 -10.79 -2.09 -12.10
CA PHE A 87 -10.28 -0.73 -12.26
C PHE A 87 -10.47 -0.21 -13.69
N GLY A 88 -10.09 -1.02 -14.70
CA GLY A 88 -10.25 -0.65 -16.11
C GLY A 88 -11.70 -0.47 -16.55
N ASP A 89 -12.65 -1.15 -15.92
CA ASP A 89 -14.09 -0.98 -16.18
C ASP A 89 -14.67 0.27 -15.51
N LYS A 90 -14.09 0.71 -14.39
CA LYS A 90 -14.58 1.82 -13.56
C LYS A 90 -13.99 3.17 -13.93
N TYR A 91 -12.72 3.19 -14.32
CA TYR A 91 -11.95 4.41 -14.56
C TYR A 91 -11.67 4.59 -16.06
N ASP A 92 -11.51 5.83 -16.48
CA ASP A 92 -11.23 6.13 -17.89
C ASP A 92 -9.80 5.75 -18.30
N THR A 93 -9.55 5.71 -19.61
CA THR A 93 -8.26 5.26 -20.18
C THR A 93 -7.08 6.20 -19.92
N MET A 94 -7.30 7.41 -19.40
CA MET A 94 -6.24 8.32 -18.98
C MET A 94 -5.72 7.98 -17.59
N CYS A 95 -6.46 7.19 -16.81
CA CYS A 95 -6.03 6.72 -15.50
C CYS A 95 -5.02 5.58 -15.63
N GLU A 96 -3.94 5.66 -14.85
CA GLU A 96 -2.91 4.63 -14.76
C GLU A 96 -2.97 3.95 -13.38
N ALA A 97 -2.99 2.62 -13.35
CA ALA A 97 -2.99 1.86 -12.11
C ALA A 97 -1.76 0.95 -12.00
N THR A 98 -1.11 0.99 -10.84
CA THR A 98 -0.08 0.02 -10.48
C THR A 98 -0.69 -1.06 -9.57
N PRO A 99 -0.66 -2.34 -9.96
CA PRO A 99 -1.12 -3.42 -9.10
C PRO A 99 -0.12 -3.67 -7.98
N ILE A 100 -0.58 -3.65 -6.73
CA ILE A 100 0.21 -3.94 -5.54
C ILE A 100 -0.36 -5.19 -4.87
N LEU A 101 0.50 -6.16 -4.62
CA LEU A 101 0.19 -7.30 -3.78
C LEU A 101 0.96 -7.16 -2.46
N ILE A 102 0.25 -7.09 -1.34
CA ILE A 102 0.89 -7.12 0.00
C ILE A 102 0.83 -8.56 0.48
N HIS A 103 1.99 -9.21 0.57
CA HIS A 103 2.07 -10.64 0.84
C HIS A 103 3.43 -10.97 1.46
N HIS A 104 3.47 -11.81 2.50
CA HIS A 104 4.68 -12.21 3.22
C HIS A 104 5.90 -12.51 2.32
N SER A 105 5.67 -13.26 1.26
CA SER A 105 6.68 -13.65 0.28
C SER A 105 6.53 -12.90 -1.04
N GLY A 106 7.65 -12.41 -1.58
CA GLY A 106 7.76 -11.91 -2.95
C GLY A 106 7.87 -13.01 -4.03
N ILE A 107 7.99 -14.28 -3.62
CA ILE A 107 8.20 -15.43 -4.53
C ILE A 107 6.85 -15.93 -5.03
N HIS A 108 6.68 -15.99 -6.35
CA HIS A 108 5.48 -16.54 -6.97
C HIS A 108 5.65 -18.03 -7.26
N ALA A 109 4.57 -18.78 -7.13
CA ALA A 109 4.53 -20.13 -7.68
C ALA A 109 4.64 -20.09 -9.22
N ASP A 110 5.18 -21.14 -9.83
CA ASP A 110 5.42 -21.19 -11.29
C ASP A 110 4.16 -20.91 -12.13
N ASP A 111 2.97 -21.21 -11.61
CA ASP A 111 1.68 -21.00 -12.26
C ASP A 111 0.93 -19.74 -11.79
N ALA A 112 1.54 -18.94 -10.92
CA ALA A 112 0.99 -17.69 -10.39
C ALA A 112 1.47 -16.49 -11.22
N ILE A 113 0.75 -16.22 -12.31
CA ILE A 113 1.06 -15.12 -13.22
C ILE A 113 0.26 -13.87 -12.82
N SER A 114 0.95 -12.89 -12.26
CA SER A 114 0.37 -11.59 -11.90
C SER A 114 0.31 -10.65 -13.13
N PRO A 115 -0.58 -9.63 -13.12
CA PRO A 115 -0.65 -8.63 -14.16
C PRO A 115 0.70 -7.94 -14.44
N PRO A 116 0.94 -7.45 -15.67
CA PRO A 116 2.12 -6.66 -15.97
C PRO A 116 2.26 -5.46 -15.03
N GLY A 117 3.48 -5.20 -14.57
CA GLY A 117 3.76 -4.08 -13.67
C GLY A 117 3.39 -4.33 -12.21
N THR A 118 2.90 -5.53 -11.84
CA THR A 118 2.65 -5.86 -10.43
C THR A 118 3.91 -5.65 -9.58
N ARG A 119 3.71 -5.09 -8.40
CA ARG A 119 4.70 -4.94 -7.36
C ARG A 119 4.26 -5.68 -6.10
N VAL A 120 5.22 -6.15 -5.31
CA VAL A 120 4.98 -6.88 -4.07
C VAL A 120 5.58 -6.13 -2.90
N ILE A 121 4.75 -5.88 -1.88
CA ILE A 121 5.22 -5.45 -0.56
C ILE A 121 5.34 -6.72 0.29
N ASP A 122 6.56 -7.26 0.37
CA ASP A 122 6.89 -8.44 1.17
C ASP A 122 7.37 -8.06 2.58
N ASP A 123 7.75 -9.06 3.40
CA ASP A 123 8.20 -8.83 4.78
C ASP A 123 9.29 -7.77 4.91
N GLU A 124 10.28 -7.79 4.01
CA GLU A 124 11.39 -6.84 4.01
C GLU A 124 10.87 -5.42 3.76
N HIS A 125 10.00 -5.27 2.77
CA HIS A 125 9.50 -3.97 2.36
C HIS A 125 8.46 -3.41 3.34
N LEU A 126 7.61 -4.26 3.92
CA LEU A 126 6.67 -3.85 4.96
C LEU A 126 7.42 -3.42 6.22
N ALA A 127 8.48 -4.14 6.62
CA ALA A 127 9.33 -3.72 7.73
C ALA A 127 10.04 -2.38 7.46
N ALA A 128 10.54 -2.19 6.23
CA ALA A 128 11.13 -0.91 5.82
C ALA A 128 10.11 0.24 5.88
N LEU A 129 8.89 0.01 5.38
CA LEU A 129 7.80 0.99 5.43
C LEU A 129 7.47 1.39 6.88
N ARG A 130 7.30 0.40 7.77
CA ARG A 130 7.05 0.66 9.19
C ARG A 130 8.17 1.47 9.83
N SER A 131 9.42 1.14 9.54
CA SER A 131 10.58 1.88 10.04
C SER A 131 10.56 3.34 9.59
N SER A 132 10.30 3.57 8.30
CA SER A 132 10.19 4.92 7.75
C SER A 132 9.02 5.70 8.35
N LEU A 133 7.87 5.07 8.59
CA LEU A 133 6.73 5.72 9.26
C LEU A 133 7.07 6.16 10.68
N MET A 134 7.81 5.34 11.44
CA MET A 134 8.25 5.71 12.79
C MET A 134 9.27 6.86 12.78
N GLN A 135 10.18 6.87 11.80
CA GLN A 135 11.13 7.96 11.63
C GLN A 135 10.44 9.25 11.17
N PHE A 136 9.49 9.15 10.23
CA PHE A 136 8.60 10.23 9.80
C PHE A 136 7.86 10.85 10.99
N ALA A 137 7.23 10.04 11.83
CA ALA A 137 6.55 10.49 13.04
C ALA A 137 7.48 11.25 14.00
N THR A 138 8.73 10.79 14.11
CA THR A 138 9.75 11.41 14.96
C THR A 138 10.20 12.75 14.37
N SER A 139 10.46 12.83 13.07
CA SER A 139 10.81 14.07 12.36
C SER A 139 9.69 15.11 12.49
N LEU A 140 8.43 14.69 12.35
CA LEU A 140 7.27 15.56 12.51
C LEU A 140 7.03 16.05 13.95
N ALA A 141 7.52 15.32 14.95
CA ALA A 141 7.40 15.73 16.35
C ALA A 141 8.30 16.92 16.70
N ASP A 142 9.28 17.23 15.84
CA ASP A 142 10.06 18.45 15.95
C ASP A 142 9.19 19.67 15.62
N ARG A 143 8.91 20.49 16.63
CA ARG A 143 7.84 21.50 16.64
C ARG A 143 7.98 22.59 15.58
N ALA A 144 9.15 22.72 14.95
CA ALA A 144 9.40 23.77 13.96
C ALA A 144 8.67 23.55 12.63
N GLN A 145 8.35 22.31 12.27
CA GLN A 145 7.79 21.97 10.94
C GLN A 145 6.32 21.54 11.01
N PHE A 146 5.76 21.39 12.21
CA PHE A 146 4.38 20.98 12.39
C PHE A 146 3.42 22.16 12.09
N GLY A 147 2.73 22.10 10.95
CA GLY A 147 1.81 23.14 10.48
C GLY A 147 2.32 23.95 9.28
N ASP A 148 3.52 23.66 8.79
CA ASP A 148 4.03 24.15 7.50
C ASP A 148 3.89 23.05 6.45
N GLU A 149 3.04 23.27 5.45
CA GLU A 149 2.80 22.31 4.37
C GLU A 149 4.09 21.97 3.61
N ASN A 150 5.00 22.95 3.43
CA ASN A 150 6.27 22.71 2.75
C ASN A 150 7.18 21.82 3.60
N GLY A 151 7.29 22.09 4.91
CA GLY A 151 8.05 21.26 5.83
C GLY A 151 7.54 19.81 5.87
N VAL A 152 6.21 19.60 5.90
CA VAL A 152 5.62 18.26 5.86
C VAL A 152 5.95 17.55 4.54
N ALA A 153 5.86 18.24 3.41
CA ALA A 153 6.22 17.69 2.10
C ALA A 153 7.71 17.31 2.01
N GLU A 154 8.60 18.13 2.58
CA GLU A 154 10.03 17.83 2.67
C GLU A 154 10.32 16.59 3.51
N ILE A 155 9.65 16.43 4.67
CA ILE A 155 9.79 15.24 5.51
C ILE A 155 9.26 13.99 4.78
N LEU A 156 8.10 14.08 4.12
CA LEU A 156 7.55 12.97 3.32
C LEU A 156 8.53 12.54 2.21
N ALA A 157 9.11 13.50 1.51
CA ALA A 157 10.12 13.25 0.47
C ALA A 157 11.38 12.63 1.04
N PHE A 158 11.86 13.11 2.19
CA PHE A 158 13.05 12.59 2.86
C PHE A 158 12.91 11.11 3.26
N HIS A 159 11.70 10.69 3.66
CA HIS A 159 11.39 9.31 4.03
C HIS A 159 10.81 8.49 2.87
N ASP A 160 10.92 8.95 1.62
CA ASP A 160 10.39 8.27 0.43
C ASP A 160 8.88 7.94 0.47
N LEU A 161 8.09 8.66 1.27
CA LEU A 161 6.65 8.42 1.46
C LEU A 161 5.75 9.18 0.46
N THR A 162 6.33 9.74 -0.60
CA THR A 162 5.59 10.47 -1.64
C THR A 162 5.08 9.54 -2.75
N ALA A 163 4.11 10.00 -3.53
CA ALA A 163 3.61 9.28 -4.70
C ALA A 163 4.70 8.87 -5.70
N ARG A 164 5.76 9.68 -5.81
CA ARG A 164 6.88 9.44 -6.73
C ARG A 164 7.82 8.32 -6.26
N SER A 165 7.99 8.16 -4.97
CA SER A 165 9.03 7.30 -4.37
C SER A 165 8.48 6.04 -3.71
N PHE A 166 7.22 6.08 -3.25
CA PHE A 166 6.64 5.03 -2.40
C PHE A 166 6.74 3.64 -3.01
N VAL A 167 6.25 3.48 -4.25
CA VAL A 167 6.23 2.18 -4.92
C VAL A 167 7.65 1.65 -5.11
N ASP A 168 8.57 2.49 -5.54
CA ASP A 168 9.95 2.04 -5.78
C ASP A 168 10.71 1.71 -4.51
N ARG A 169 10.43 2.41 -3.40
CA ARG A 169 11.08 2.19 -2.12
C ARG A 169 10.53 0.99 -1.36
N TYR A 170 9.21 0.83 -1.35
CA TYR A 170 8.51 -0.10 -0.45
C TYR A 170 7.90 -1.28 -1.19
N SER A 171 8.40 -1.61 -2.39
CA SER A 171 7.98 -2.82 -3.08
C SER A 171 9.05 -3.32 -4.05
N ALA A 172 8.99 -4.60 -4.39
CA ALA A 172 9.82 -5.21 -5.42
C ALA A 172 8.97 -5.78 -6.57
N ARG A 173 9.62 -6.18 -7.66
CA ARG A 173 8.95 -7.00 -8.68
C ARG A 173 8.78 -8.44 -8.14
N PRO A 174 7.70 -9.15 -8.55
CA PRO A 174 7.57 -10.59 -8.33
C PRO A 174 8.86 -11.34 -8.67
N ARG A 175 9.29 -12.23 -7.77
CA ARG A 175 10.42 -13.13 -7.97
C ARG A 175 9.95 -14.51 -8.38
#